data_AF-A0A9D8S088-F1
#
_entry.id   AF-A0A9D8S088-F1
#
_cell.length_a   1.000
_cell.length_b   1.000
_cell.length_c   1.000
_cell.angle_alpha   90.00
_cell.angle_beta   90.00
_cell.angle_gamma   90.00
#
_symmetry.space_group_name_H-M   'P 1'
#
loop_
_entity.id
_entity.type
_entity.pdbx_description
1 polymer ?
#
loop_
_entity_poly.entity_id
_entity_poly.type
_entity_poly.pdbx_seq_one_letter_code
_entity_poly.pdbx_strand_id
1 'polypeptide(L)'
;MDIRENETGKTTAAATGNEKYIIHLKEPVTFEGKKYDTIDLTGLDRICARDMIAVNRRLSDSGNMDTIQENTLEYALNLAAVAAEMPIEFFEQLKPSVAIRVKRCVVGFIYKQG
;
A
#
# COMPACT_ATOMS: atom_id res chain seq x y z
N MET A 1 -13.46 -33.70 21.02
CA MET A 1 -12.03 -33.99 21.17
C MET A 1 -11.36 -33.61 19.85
N ASP A 2 -11.28 -32.33 19.48
CA ASP A 2 -10.42 -31.28 20.09
C ASP A 2 -8.95 -31.65 19.92
N ILE A 3 -8.00 -30.89 19.33
CA ILE A 3 -7.80 -29.52 18.80
C ILE A 3 -6.53 -29.68 17.90
N ARG A 4 -6.25 -28.91 16.84
CA ARG A 4 -5.33 -27.74 16.82
C ARG A 4 -5.20 -27.27 15.37
N GLU A 5 -5.80 -26.16 14.94
CA GLU A 5 -5.46 -24.75 15.18
C GLU A 5 -4.06 -24.34 14.70
N ASN A 6 -4.09 -23.64 13.55
CA ASN A 6 -3.52 -22.31 13.35
C ASN A 6 -2.02 -22.14 13.62
N GLU A 7 -1.22 -22.33 12.58
CA GLU A 7 0.15 -21.83 12.52
C GLU A 7 0.19 -20.36 12.10
N THR A 8 0.03 -19.50 13.11
CA THR A 8 0.83 -18.30 13.36
C THR A 8 1.35 -17.56 12.12
N GLY A 9 0.47 -16.75 11.52
CA GLY A 9 0.88 -15.53 10.83
C GLY A 9 1.32 -14.47 11.83
N LYS A 10 2.53 -14.62 12.38
CA LYS A 10 3.21 -13.58 13.18
C LYS A 10 4.43 -13.09 12.42
N THR A 11 4.24 -12.06 11.60
CA THR A 11 5.33 -11.14 11.27
C THR A 11 5.06 -9.85 12.02
N THR A 12 5.55 -9.83 13.25
CA THR A 12 5.75 -8.61 14.01
C THR A 12 7.09 -8.02 13.54
N ALA A 13 7.07 -6.86 12.90
CA ALA A 13 8.27 -6.09 12.62
C ALA A 13 8.08 -4.65 13.11
N ALA A 14 8.74 -4.38 14.25
CA ALA A 14 9.28 -3.09 14.70
C ALA A 14 8.36 -1.84 14.64
N ALA A 15 7.61 -1.64 15.72
CA ALA A 15 7.10 -0.31 16.09
C ALA A 15 8.26 0.59 16.54
N THR A 16 8.89 1.30 15.59
CA THR A 16 9.61 2.58 15.85
C THR A 16 9.65 3.49 14.61
N GLY A 17 8.66 3.40 13.72
CA GLY A 17 8.59 4.21 12.50
C GLY A 17 7.22 4.86 12.32
N ASN A 18 7.20 6.19 12.19
CA ASN A 18 6.07 7.05 11.80
C ASN A 18 4.67 6.38 11.73
N GLU A 19 3.93 6.36 12.86
CA GLU A 19 2.50 5.96 12.90
C GLU A 19 1.63 6.71 11.86
N LYS A 20 2.12 7.87 11.40
CA LYS A 20 1.55 8.66 10.31
C LYS A 20 1.29 7.89 9.02
N TYR A 21 2.05 6.84 8.74
CA TYR A 21 1.90 6.03 7.52
C TYR A 21 1.10 4.73 7.73
N ILE A 22 0.55 4.51 8.92
CA ILE A 22 -0.34 3.38 9.21
C ILE A 22 -1.80 3.82 9.03
N ILE A 23 -2.53 3.14 8.16
CA ILE A 23 -3.93 3.43 7.88
C ILE A 23 -4.81 2.42 8.60
N HIS A 24 -5.43 2.83 9.71
CA HIS A 24 -6.44 2.02 10.38
C HIS A 24 -7.74 1.97 9.57
N LEU A 25 -8.25 0.76 9.37
CA LEU A 25 -9.46 0.45 8.65
C LEU A 25 -10.62 0.31 9.64
N LYS A 26 -11.71 1.05 9.40
CA LYS A 26 -12.93 0.93 10.21
C LYS A 26 -13.61 -0.44 10.01
N GLU A 27 -13.47 -0.98 8.80
CA GLU A 27 -13.97 -2.28 8.41
C GLU A 27 -12.80 -3.09 7.87
N PRO A 28 -12.49 -4.27 8.45
CA PRO A 28 -11.38 -5.09 8.00
C PRO A 28 -11.54 -5.53 6.54
N VAL A 29 -10.44 -5.50 5.79
CA VAL A 29 -10.36 -6.00 4.42
C VAL A 29 -9.92 -7.46 4.48
N THR A 30 -10.60 -8.35 3.76
CA THR A 30 -10.17 -9.75 3.63
C THR A 30 -9.42 -9.94 2.32
N PHE A 31 -8.24 -10.54 2.37
CA PHE A 31 -7.42 -10.84 1.19
C PHE A 31 -6.68 -12.14 1.44
N GLU A 32 -6.72 -13.07 0.47
CA GLU A 32 -6.08 -14.39 0.57
C GLU A 32 -6.40 -15.15 1.88
N GLY A 33 -7.64 -15.03 2.36
CA GLY A 33 -8.10 -15.66 3.60
C GLY A 33 -7.63 -15.00 4.89
N LYS A 34 -6.88 -13.89 4.82
CA LYS A 34 -6.44 -13.09 5.96
C LYS A 34 -7.26 -11.82 6.09
N LYS A 35 -7.55 -11.41 7.33
CA LYS A 35 -8.22 -10.14 7.63
C LYS A 35 -7.19 -9.10 8.04
N TYR A 36 -7.28 -7.92 7.44
CA TYR A 36 -6.42 -6.78 7.68
C TYR A 36 -7.27 -5.65 8.27
N ASP A 37 -6.94 -5.20 9.47
CA ASP A 37 -7.52 -4.03 10.13
C ASP A 37 -6.66 -2.76 9.94
N THR A 38 -5.44 -2.92 9.45
CA THR A 38 -4.52 -1.84 9.13
C THR A 38 -3.81 -2.07 7.79
N ILE A 39 -3.47 -0.97 7.10
CA ILE A 39 -2.54 -0.96 5.98
C ILE A 39 -1.28 -0.23 6.45
N ASP A 40 -0.14 -0.93 6.46
CA ASP A 40 1.15 -0.35 6.83
C ASP A 40 1.87 0.18 5.60
N LEU A 41 2.10 1.50 5.54
CA LEU A 41 2.86 2.16 4.49
C LEU A 41 4.16 2.77 5.02
N THR A 42 4.64 2.36 6.19
CA THR A 42 5.92 2.85 6.75
C THR A 42 7.12 2.53 5.86
N GLY A 43 7.00 1.51 4.99
CA GLY A 43 7.98 1.22 3.94
C GLY A 43 8.14 2.31 2.88
N LEU A 44 7.30 3.35 2.86
CA LEU A 44 7.46 4.51 1.97
C LEU A 44 8.83 5.18 2.15
N ASP A 45 9.38 5.21 3.36
CA ASP A 45 10.72 5.76 3.65
C ASP A 45 11.86 4.98 2.94
N ARG A 46 11.59 3.76 2.47
CA ARG A 46 12.55 2.90 1.77
C ARG A 46 12.39 2.91 0.25
N ILE A 47 11.31 3.50 -0.26
CA ILE A 47 11.06 3.62 -1.69
C ILE A 47 12.19 4.42 -2.32
N CYS A 48 12.75 3.88 -3.40
CA CYS A 48 13.80 4.55 -4.17
C CYS A 48 13.32 4.91 -5.57
N ALA A 49 14.10 5.75 -6.27
CA ALA A 49 13.79 6.16 -7.63
C ALA A 49 13.61 4.97 -8.59
N ARG A 50 14.31 3.85 -8.35
CA ARG A 50 14.14 2.62 -9.15
C ARG A 50 12.72 2.08 -9.05
N ASP A 51 12.14 2.08 -7.85
CA ASP A 51 10.77 1.59 -7.61
C ASP A 51 9.76 2.51 -8.29
N MET A 52 9.95 3.83 -8.16
CA MET A 52 9.13 4.83 -8.84
C MET A 52 9.16 4.67 -10.38
N ILE A 53 10.34 4.46 -10.96
CA ILE A 53 10.51 4.21 -12.39
C ILE A 53 9.85 2.89 -12.79
N ALA A 54 10.00 1.83 -11.98
CA ALA A 54 9.39 0.53 -12.26
C ALA A 54 7.85 0.63 -12.26
N VAL A 55 7.26 1.36 -11.31
CA VAL A 55 5.83 1.65 -11.31
C VAL A 55 5.42 2.44 -12.54
N ASN A 56 6.09 3.56 -12.84
CA ASN A 56 5.77 4.37 -14.03
C ASN A 56 5.84 3.56 -15.33
N ARG A 57 6.86 2.71 -15.51
CA ARG A 57 6.97 1.83 -16.68
C ARG A 57 5.79 0.87 -16.80
N ARG A 58 5.40 0.21 -15.70
CA ARG A 58 4.22 -0.68 -15.68
C ARG A 58 2.94 0.05 -16.12
N LEU A 59 2.80 1.33 -15.76
CA LEU A 59 1.64 2.16 -16.13
C LEU A 59 1.73 2.74 -17.54
N SER A 60 2.93 3.01 -18.04
CA SER A 60 3.12 3.42 -19.44
C SER A 60 2.81 2.28 -20.40
N ASP A 61 3.14 1.04 -20.02
CA ASP A 61 2.83 -0.16 -20.81
C ASP A 61 1.31 -0.45 -20.84
N SER A 62 0.54 0.03 -19.85
CA SER A 62 -0.94 -0.06 -19.86
C SER A 62 -1.63 1.02 -20.70
N GLY A 63 -0.88 1.92 -21.35
CA GLY A 63 -1.38 2.94 -22.25
C GLY A 63 -1.78 4.28 -21.58
N ASN A 64 -1.49 4.45 -20.29
CA ASN A 64 -1.80 5.68 -19.56
C ASN A 64 -0.76 6.78 -19.82
N MET A 65 -1.12 7.76 -20.67
CA MET A 65 -0.35 8.97 -20.97
C MET A 65 -0.76 10.17 -20.09
N ASP A 66 -1.03 9.95 -18.81
CA ASP A 66 -1.30 11.06 -17.89
C ASP A 66 -0.02 11.89 -17.68
N THR A 67 -0.14 13.22 -17.77
CA THR A 67 0.98 14.17 -17.73
C THR A 67 1.60 14.34 -16.33
N ILE A 68 0.94 13.81 -15.28
CA ILE A 68 1.44 13.79 -13.88
C ILE A 68 1.08 12.44 -13.25
N GLN A 69 1.82 11.39 -13.61
CA GLN A 69 1.58 10.03 -13.12
C GLN A 69 1.64 9.96 -11.59
N GLU A 70 2.50 10.76 -10.94
CA GLU A 70 2.73 10.75 -9.48
C GLU A 70 1.50 11.16 -8.64
N ASN A 71 0.48 11.77 -9.26
CA ASN A 71 -0.76 12.17 -8.59
C ASN A 71 -1.98 11.32 -9.01
N THR A 72 -1.79 10.27 -9.78
CA THR A 72 -2.89 9.36 -10.15
C THR A 72 -3.24 8.44 -8.97
N LEU A 73 -4.46 7.90 -8.95
CA LEU A 73 -4.81 6.87 -7.97
C LEU A 73 -3.99 5.59 -8.23
N GLU A 74 -3.90 5.20 -9.50
CA GLU A 74 -3.23 3.99 -9.95
C GLU A 74 -1.74 3.95 -9.55
N TYR A 75 -1.01 5.06 -9.77
CA TYR A 75 0.38 5.18 -9.33
C TYR A 75 0.50 5.07 -7.82
N ALA A 76 -0.35 5.75 -7.07
CA ALA A 76 -0.30 5.73 -5.61
C ALA A 76 -0.59 4.33 -5.04
N LEU A 77 -1.53 3.58 -5.62
CA LEU A 77 -1.81 2.21 -5.20
C LEU A 77 -0.66 1.26 -5.55
N ASN A 78 -0.05 1.41 -6.73
CA ASN A 78 1.13 0.63 -7.10
C ASN A 78 2.32 0.91 -6.20
N LEU A 79 2.58 2.17 -5.87
CA LEU A 79 3.68 2.52 -4.97
C LEU A 79 3.40 2.06 -3.53
N ALA A 80 2.14 2.12 -3.09
CA ALA A 80 1.71 1.56 -1.81
C ALA A 80 1.90 0.04 -1.76
N ALA A 81 1.65 -0.67 -2.86
CA ALA A 81 1.89 -2.11 -2.97
C ALA A 81 3.37 -2.46 -2.79
N VAL A 82 4.27 -1.68 -3.40
CA VAL A 82 5.72 -1.83 -3.17
C VAL A 82 6.07 -1.53 -1.70
N ALA A 83 5.56 -0.43 -1.14
CA ALA A 83 5.88 -0.01 0.22
C ALA A 83 5.37 -0.97 1.31
N ALA A 84 4.20 -1.58 1.09
CA ALA A 84 3.59 -2.53 2.02
C ALA A 84 4.02 -3.97 1.77
N GLU A 85 4.82 -4.22 0.72
CA GLU A 85 5.19 -5.57 0.27
C GLU A 85 3.97 -6.48 0.06
N MET A 86 2.89 -5.91 -0.49
CA MET A 86 1.62 -6.61 -0.76
C MET A 86 1.27 -6.57 -2.25
N PRO A 87 0.54 -7.58 -2.77
CA PRO A 87 0.09 -7.58 -4.16
C PRO A 87 -0.81 -6.37 -4.48
N ILE A 88 -0.79 -5.91 -5.73
CA ILE A 88 -1.59 -4.74 -6.16
C ILE A 88 -3.10 -5.02 -6.04
N GLU A 89 -3.49 -6.28 -6.20
CA GLU A 89 -4.86 -6.78 -6.09
C GLU A 89 -5.46 -6.50 -4.71
N PHE A 90 -4.63 -6.48 -3.64
CA PHE A 90 -5.07 -6.07 -2.31
C PHE A 90 -5.57 -4.62 -2.31
N PHE A 91 -4.90 -3.75 -3.07
CA PHE A 91 -5.21 -2.33 -3.14
C PHE A 91 -6.35 -2.03 -4.11
N GLU A 92 -6.47 -2.80 -5.20
CA GLU A 92 -7.53 -2.66 -6.19
C GLU A 92 -8.92 -2.99 -5.63
N GLN A 93 -9.00 -3.95 -4.70
CA GLN A 93 -10.27 -4.28 -4.03
C GLN A 93 -10.70 -3.28 -2.95
N LEU A 94 -9.87 -2.28 -2.62
CA LEU A 94 -10.17 -1.33 -1.55
C LEU A 94 -11.41 -0.51 -1.90
N LYS A 95 -12.26 -0.29 -0.89
CA LYS A 95 -13.36 0.68 -1.00
C LYS A 95 -12.81 2.06 -1.38
N PRO A 96 -13.52 2.86 -2.19
CA PRO A 96 -13.04 4.17 -2.62
C PRO A 96 -12.57 5.08 -1.47
N SER A 97 -13.25 5.06 -0.32
CA SER A 97 -12.86 5.83 0.86
C SER A 97 -11.49 5.45 1.43
N VAL A 98 -11.12 4.17 1.38
CA VAL A 98 -9.82 3.67 1.83
C VAL A 98 -8.75 3.92 0.77
N ALA A 99 -9.05 3.63 -0.50
CA ALA A 99 -8.14 3.87 -1.61
C ALA A 99 -7.70 5.35 -1.69
N ILE A 100 -8.62 6.30 -1.47
CA ILE A 100 -8.29 7.73 -1.41
C ILE A 100 -7.41 8.08 -0.21
N ARG A 101 -7.54 7.40 0.93
CA ARG A 101 -6.65 7.59 2.09
C ARG A 101 -5.25 7.10 1.77
N VAL A 102 -5.11 5.93 1.14
CA VAL A 102 -3.83 5.40 0.64
C VAL A 102 -3.19 6.41 -0.31
N LYS A 103 -3.96 6.88 -1.31
CA LYS A 103 -3.48 7.90 -2.25
C LYS A 103 -2.94 9.14 -1.54
N ARG A 104 -3.72 9.73 -0.63
CA ARG A 104 -3.32 10.93 0.12
C ARG A 104 -2.07 10.70 0.96
N CYS A 105 -1.90 9.50 1.51
CA CYS A 105 -0.73 9.11 2.28
C CYS A 105 0.53 9.11 1.39
N VAL A 106 0.47 8.40 0.26
CA VAL A 106 1.58 8.27 -0.70
C VAL A 106 1.92 9.61 -1.36
N VAL A 107 0.93 10.30 -1.90
CA VAL A 107 1.11 11.62 -2.54
C VAL A 107 1.65 12.63 -1.52
N GLY A 108 1.11 12.61 -0.30
CA GLY A 108 1.59 13.46 0.79
C GLY A 108 3.00 13.11 1.25
N PHE A 109 3.47 11.88 1.05
CA PHE A 109 4.86 11.51 1.27
C PHE A 109 5.76 12.11 0.17
N ILE A 110 5.42 11.90 -1.10
CA ILE A 110 6.21 12.38 -2.25
C ILE A 110 6.43 13.89 -2.20
N TYR A 111 5.36 14.67 -1.98
CA TYR A 111 5.45 16.14 -2.01
C TYR A 111 5.96 16.78 -0.71
N LYS A 112 6.10 16.03 0.39
CA LYS A 112 6.67 16.56 1.65
C LYS A 112 8.20 16.49 1.69
N GLN A 113 8.83 15.80 0.74
CA GLN A 113 10.29 15.67 0.65
C GLN A 113 10.96 16.78 -0.19
N GLY A 114 10.16 17.74 -0.70
CA GLY A 114 10.63 18.88 -1.49
C GLY A 114 10.63 20.20 -0.72
#